data_AF-X1GP24-F1
#
_entry.id   AF-X1GP24-F1
#
_cell.length_a   1.000
_cell.length_b   1.000
_cell.length_c   1.000
_cell.angle_alpha   90.00
_cell.angle_beta   90.00
_cell.angle_gamma   90.00
#
_symmetry.space_group_name_H-M   'P 1'
#
loop_
_entity.id
_entity.type
_entity.pdbx_description
1 polymer ?
#
loop_
_entity_poly.entity_id
_entity_poly.type
_entity_poly.pdbx_seq_one_letter_code
_entity_poly.pdbx_strand_id
1 'polypeptide(L)'
;IQKSSKSKYTLNPVLIKLPSIKLSNKKKVAAVGLPCHNETLTNIMDMKNLGADFRVKYKIGLFCMSCYDPASFRDIISNNLGLSTSNLTKTDCARGKFFFEHPDGTTDIKIKECGGAKAEGCKYCQDFAAEFADISIGNVGVADDCNIILIRTKAGKELFELALKDNLLDVKKIDKNNWEETLAPAVKLSSIKRKGAKALAPIESA
;
A
#
# COMPACT_ATOMS: atom_id res chain seq x y z
N ILE A 1 11.14 -7.44 -10.42
CA ILE A 1 10.64 -6.13 -9.92
C ILE A 1 9.55 -5.60 -10.86
N GLN A 2 9.81 -5.34 -12.15
CA GLN A 2 8.81 -4.84 -13.11
C GLN A 2 7.51 -5.66 -13.18
N LYS A 3 7.58 -7.01 -13.16
CA LYS A 3 6.38 -7.89 -13.13
C LYS A 3 5.46 -7.68 -11.91
N SER A 4 5.95 -7.00 -10.87
CA SER A 4 5.19 -6.67 -9.66
C SER A 4 4.63 -5.24 -9.69
N SER A 5 4.79 -4.51 -10.80
CA SER A 5 4.18 -3.20 -11.00
C SER A 5 2.65 -3.28 -11.01
N LYS A 6 2.01 -2.13 -10.80
CA LYS A 6 0.55 -1.95 -10.68
C LYS A 6 -0.03 -2.47 -9.36
N SER A 7 -1.13 -1.83 -8.97
CA SER A 7 -1.88 -2.18 -7.76
C SER A 7 -2.62 -3.49 -7.94
N LYS A 8 -2.55 -4.34 -6.92
CA LYS A 8 -3.43 -5.50 -6.73
C LYS A 8 -4.18 -5.25 -5.44
N TYR A 9 -5.50 -5.07 -5.54
CA TYR A 9 -6.32 -4.67 -4.40
C TYR A 9 -6.63 -5.83 -3.45
N THR A 10 -6.21 -7.04 -3.77
CA THR A 10 -6.42 -8.23 -2.95
C THR A 10 -5.25 -8.50 -2.00
N LEU A 11 -5.49 -9.26 -0.93
CA LEU A 11 -4.46 -9.65 0.04
C LEU A 11 -3.27 -10.31 -0.67
N ASN A 12 -2.07 -9.86 -0.31
CA ASN A 12 -0.81 -10.41 -0.82
C ASN A 12 0.20 -10.47 0.34
N PRO A 13 0.53 -11.67 0.85
CA PRO A 13 1.36 -11.84 2.04
C PRO A 13 2.85 -11.62 1.73
N VAL A 14 3.25 -10.37 1.45
CA VAL A 14 4.61 -10.03 1.00
C VAL A 14 5.69 -10.51 1.98
N LEU A 15 5.38 -10.47 3.29
CA LEU A 15 6.34 -10.81 4.34
C LEU A 15 6.63 -12.31 4.47
N ILE A 16 5.87 -13.21 3.82
CA ILE A 16 6.15 -14.65 3.83
C ILE A 16 7.52 -14.99 3.21
N LYS A 17 8.08 -14.07 2.41
CA LYS A 17 9.41 -14.21 1.83
C LYS A 17 10.54 -13.80 2.77
N LEU A 18 10.27 -13.15 3.91
CA LEU A 18 11.32 -12.76 4.86
C LEU A 18 12.18 -13.93 5.34
N PRO A 19 11.63 -15.11 5.73
CA PRO A 19 12.46 -16.25 6.10
C PRO A 19 13.33 -16.74 4.94
N SER A 20 12.82 -16.71 3.70
CA SER A 20 13.60 -17.11 2.52
C SER A 20 14.79 -16.19 2.23
N ILE A 21 14.78 -14.96 2.75
CA ILE A 21 15.93 -14.05 2.67
C ILE A 21 17.09 -14.59 3.50
N LYS A 22 16.84 -15.27 4.63
CA LYS A 22 17.89 -15.94 5.40
C LYS A 22 18.62 -17.02 4.59
N LEU A 23 17.86 -17.76 3.77
CA LEU A 23 18.37 -18.84 2.93
C LEU A 23 19.04 -18.34 1.64
N SER A 24 18.93 -17.04 1.35
CA SER A 24 19.55 -16.43 0.18
C SER A 24 20.91 -15.81 0.52
N ASN A 25 21.81 -15.75 -0.45
CA ASN A 25 23.08 -15.01 -0.34
C ASN A 25 22.89 -13.47 -0.35
N LYS A 26 21.65 -12.97 -0.36
CA LYS A 26 21.36 -11.53 -0.38
C LYS A 26 21.58 -10.94 1.01
N LYS A 27 22.52 -10.00 1.09
CA LYS A 27 22.91 -9.33 2.34
C LYS A 27 21.98 -8.17 2.74
N LYS A 28 21.31 -7.54 1.76
CA LYS A 28 20.40 -6.41 1.97
C LYS A 28 19.15 -6.56 1.10
N VAL A 29 17.99 -6.21 1.66
CA VAL A 29 16.70 -6.28 0.98
C VAL A 29 15.92 -4.99 1.15
N ALA A 30 15.12 -4.66 0.15
CA ALA A 30 14.08 -3.65 0.25
C ALA A 30 12.72 -4.35 0.27
N ALA A 31 11.83 -3.89 1.14
CA ALA A 31 10.47 -4.40 1.24
C ALA A 31 9.49 -3.32 0.73
N VAL A 32 8.60 -3.69 -0.18
CA VAL A 32 7.50 -2.84 -0.65
C VAL A 32 6.21 -3.41 -0.11
N GLY A 33 5.38 -2.61 0.56
CA GLY A 33 4.14 -3.11 1.13
C GLY A 33 3.17 -2.04 1.59
N LEU A 34 1.98 -2.51 1.96
CA LEU A 34 0.92 -1.70 2.55
C LEU A 34 1.29 -1.28 4.00
N PRO A 35 0.51 -0.40 4.64
CA PRO A 35 0.79 0.07 6.00
C PRO A 35 1.00 -1.06 7.01
N CYS A 36 0.09 -2.05 7.04
CA CYS A 36 0.19 -3.21 7.93
C CYS A 36 1.45 -4.07 7.69
N HIS A 37 1.95 -4.15 6.46
CA HIS A 37 3.21 -4.84 6.17
C HIS A 37 4.41 -4.08 6.76
N ASN A 38 4.41 -2.75 6.68
CA ASN A 38 5.51 -1.92 7.20
C ASN A 38 5.50 -1.88 8.74
N GLU A 39 4.32 -1.82 9.35
CA GLU A 39 4.14 -1.96 10.79
C GLU A 39 4.64 -3.33 11.28
N THR A 40 4.14 -4.42 10.68
CA THR A 40 4.58 -5.79 11.03
C THR A 40 6.09 -5.94 10.86
N LEU A 41 6.66 -5.43 9.77
CA LEU A 41 8.10 -5.49 9.52
C LEU A 41 8.90 -4.71 10.56
N THR A 42 8.40 -3.54 10.98
CA THR A 42 9.01 -2.74 12.05
C THR A 42 9.02 -3.51 13.35
N ASN A 43 7.90 -4.13 13.75
CA ASN A 43 7.84 -4.97 14.95
C ASN A 43 8.83 -6.15 14.87
N ILE A 44 8.92 -6.84 13.73
CA ILE A 44 9.89 -7.94 13.52
C ILE A 44 11.34 -7.44 13.68
N MET A 45 11.66 -6.25 13.16
CA MET A 45 12.98 -5.63 13.29
C MET A 45 13.28 -5.24 14.74
N ASP A 46 12.34 -4.62 15.44
CA ASP A 46 12.50 -4.19 16.83
C ASP A 46 12.70 -5.39 17.77
N MET A 47 11.98 -6.48 17.50
CA MET A 47 12.15 -7.76 18.19
C MET A 47 13.44 -8.52 17.77
N LYS A 48 14.22 -7.98 16.84
CA LYS A 48 15.41 -8.64 16.25
C LYS A 48 15.12 -10.04 15.74
N ASN A 49 13.91 -10.25 15.25
CA ASN A 49 13.45 -11.54 14.77
C ASN A 49 13.71 -11.66 13.27
N LEU A 50 13.85 -12.90 12.80
CA LEU A 50 14.10 -13.24 11.40
C LEU A 50 15.36 -12.60 10.77
N GLY A 51 16.21 -11.95 11.58
CA GLY A 51 17.35 -11.15 11.10
C GLY A 51 16.92 -9.99 10.22
N ALA A 52 15.68 -9.50 10.37
CA ALA A 52 15.15 -8.42 9.56
C ALA A 52 15.87 -7.10 9.86
N ASP A 53 16.25 -6.88 11.11
CA ASP A 53 16.94 -5.69 11.63
C ASP A 53 18.23 -5.34 10.87
N PHE A 54 19.02 -6.35 10.49
CA PHE A 54 20.27 -6.14 9.75
C PHE A 54 20.17 -6.44 8.24
N ARG A 55 19.06 -7.03 7.77
CA ARG A 55 18.86 -7.38 6.35
C ARG A 55 17.99 -6.39 5.62
N VAL A 56 16.95 -5.86 6.25
CA VAL A 56 16.04 -4.88 5.64
C VAL A 56 16.74 -3.53 5.63
N LYS A 57 17.17 -3.09 4.45
CA LYS A 57 17.82 -1.79 4.26
C LYS A 57 16.81 -0.68 3.97
N TYR A 58 15.71 -0.97 3.28
CA TYR A 58 14.68 0.00 2.93
C TYR A 58 13.27 -0.58 3.07
N LYS A 59 12.38 0.18 3.70
CA LYS A 59 10.94 -0.06 3.81
C LYS A 59 10.19 0.96 2.95
N ILE A 60 9.52 0.51 1.90
CA ILE A 60 8.75 1.34 0.98
C ILE A 60 7.26 1.07 1.22
N GLY A 61 6.58 2.06 1.75
CA GLY A 61 5.17 2.03 2.07
C GLY A 61 4.31 2.51 0.92
N LEU A 62 3.17 1.86 0.72
CA LEU A 62 2.13 2.30 -0.21
C LEU A 62 0.92 2.81 0.57
N PHE A 63 0.29 3.89 0.11
CA PHE A 63 -0.96 4.35 0.69
C PHE A 63 -2.04 3.27 0.51
N CYS A 64 -2.87 3.07 1.54
CA CYS A 64 -3.87 2.02 1.51
C CYS A 64 -5.10 2.39 2.33
N MET A 65 -6.27 2.32 1.70
CA MET A 65 -7.53 2.48 2.43
C MET A 65 -8.10 1.13 2.89
N SER A 66 -8.05 0.11 2.04
CA SER A 66 -8.54 -1.25 2.33
C SER A 66 -7.93 -2.24 1.35
N CYS A 67 -7.96 -3.51 1.74
CA CYS A 67 -7.56 -4.65 0.92
C CYS A 67 -8.68 -5.70 0.95
N TYR A 68 -8.75 -6.54 -0.07
CA TYR A 68 -9.88 -7.45 -0.29
C TYR A 68 -9.44 -8.91 -0.29
N ASP A 69 -10.33 -9.79 0.15
CA ASP A 69 -10.13 -11.23 0.02
C ASP A 69 -10.09 -11.62 -1.47
N PRO A 70 -9.07 -12.37 -1.95
CA PRO A 70 -8.94 -12.71 -3.35
C PRO A 70 -10.11 -13.50 -3.94
N ALA A 71 -10.71 -14.42 -3.19
CA ALA A 71 -11.81 -15.25 -3.67
C ALA A 71 -13.09 -14.41 -3.74
N SER A 72 -13.48 -13.78 -2.63
CA SER A 72 -14.69 -12.95 -2.59
C SER A 72 -14.64 -11.78 -3.56
N PHE A 73 -13.46 -11.16 -3.77
CA PHE A 73 -13.33 -10.07 -4.75
C PHE A 73 -13.45 -10.56 -6.19
N ARG A 74 -12.92 -11.76 -6.49
CA ARG A 74 -13.11 -12.41 -7.80
C ARG A 74 -14.59 -12.74 -8.04
N ASP A 75 -15.29 -13.25 -7.03
CA ASP A 75 -16.70 -13.60 -7.14
C ASP A 75 -17.55 -12.36 -7.42
N ILE A 76 -17.25 -11.23 -6.79
CA ILE A 76 -17.92 -9.95 -7.08
C ILE A 76 -17.69 -9.51 -8.53
N ILE A 77 -16.45 -9.59 -9.01
CA ILE A 77 -16.13 -9.24 -10.40
C ILE A 77 -16.89 -10.16 -11.39
N SER A 78 -16.91 -11.46 -11.12
CA SER A 78 -17.58 -12.43 -11.98
C SER A 78 -19.10 -12.29 -11.94
N ASN A 79 -19.70 -12.27 -10.75
CA ASN A 79 -21.15 -12.34 -10.58
C ASN A 79 -21.83 -11.00 -10.85
N ASN A 80 -21.21 -9.88 -10.48
CA ASN A 80 -21.85 -8.57 -10.62
C ASN A 80 -21.54 -7.92 -11.96
N LEU A 81 -20.38 -8.20 -12.55
CA LEU A 81 -19.91 -7.55 -13.78
C LEU A 81 -19.80 -8.51 -14.98
N GLY A 82 -19.94 -9.82 -14.78
CA GLY A 82 -19.77 -10.80 -15.85
C GLY A 82 -18.34 -10.90 -16.38
N LEU A 83 -17.35 -10.39 -15.63
CA LEU A 83 -15.96 -10.30 -16.08
C LEU A 83 -15.11 -11.45 -15.53
N SER A 84 -14.21 -11.97 -16.37
CA SER A 84 -13.15 -12.87 -15.90
C SER A 84 -11.94 -12.06 -15.42
N THR A 85 -11.47 -12.34 -14.20
CA THR A 85 -10.24 -11.73 -13.66
C THR A 85 -8.98 -12.04 -14.48
N SER A 86 -8.97 -13.11 -15.28
CA SER A 86 -7.87 -13.42 -16.20
C SER A 86 -7.73 -12.43 -17.36
N ASN A 87 -8.83 -11.76 -17.72
CA ASN A 87 -8.89 -10.86 -18.87
C ASN A 87 -8.63 -9.40 -18.47
N LEU A 88 -8.44 -9.13 -17.18
CA LEU A 88 -8.16 -7.79 -16.67
C LEU A 88 -6.70 -7.41 -16.90
N THR A 89 -6.50 -6.25 -17.53
CA THR A 89 -5.17 -5.70 -17.83
C THR A 89 -4.70 -4.70 -16.76
N LYS A 90 -5.66 -4.07 -16.08
CA LYS A 90 -5.43 -3.14 -14.97
C LYS A 90 -6.69 -3.06 -14.10
N THR A 91 -6.47 -2.86 -12.81
CA THR A 91 -7.49 -2.44 -11.87
C THR A 91 -7.04 -1.13 -11.26
N ASP A 92 -7.96 -0.18 -11.12
CA ASP A 92 -7.72 1.09 -10.46
C ASP A 92 -8.83 1.39 -9.45
N CYS A 93 -8.56 2.28 -8.50
CA CYS A 93 -9.47 2.68 -7.45
C CYS A 93 -9.39 4.18 -7.26
N ALA A 94 -10.39 4.89 -7.78
CA ALA A 94 -10.45 6.35 -7.70
C ALA A 94 -11.90 6.80 -7.52
N ARG A 95 -12.10 7.98 -6.93
CA ARG A 95 -13.40 8.65 -6.88
C ARG A 95 -14.56 7.77 -6.35
N GLY A 96 -14.27 6.87 -5.40
CA GLY A 96 -15.27 6.00 -4.77
C GLY A 96 -15.65 4.74 -5.56
N LYS A 97 -14.94 4.43 -6.65
CA LYS A 97 -15.20 3.28 -7.53
C LYS A 97 -13.93 2.48 -7.80
N PHE A 98 -14.11 1.21 -8.11
CA PHE A 98 -13.11 0.42 -8.83
C PHE A 98 -13.36 0.54 -10.33
N PHE A 99 -12.27 0.60 -11.09
CA PHE A 99 -12.27 0.56 -12.55
C PHE A 99 -11.48 -0.67 -12.99
N PHE A 100 -12.08 -1.49 -13.85
CA PHE A 100 -11.50 -2.70 -14.39
C PHE A 100 -11.29 -2.51 -15.88
N GLU A 101 -10.04 -2.45 -16.32
CA GLU A 101 -9.67 -2.35 -17.73
C GLU A 101 -9.54 -3.76 -18.32
N HIS A 102 -10.24 -4.00 -19.42
CA HIS A 102 -10.25 -5.25 -20.19
C HIS A 102 -10.21 -4.93 -21.70
N PRO A 103 -9.97 -5.92 -22.59
CA PRO A 103 -9.85 -5.66 -24.04
C PRO A 103 -11.03 -4.92 -24.66
N ASP A 104 -12.24 -5.16 -24.15
CA ASP A 104 -13.48 -4.56 -24.67
C ASP A 104 -13.83 -3.19 -24.06
N GLY A 105 -13.00 -2.67 -23.14
CA GLY A 105 -13.19 -1.36 -22.52
C GLY A 105 -12.94 -1.33 -21.01
N THR A 106 -13.63 -0.43 -20.32
CA THR A 106 -13.50 -0.23 -18.88
C THR A 106 -14.87 -0.36 -18.23
N THR A 107 -14.96 -1.23 -17.21
CA THR A 107 -16.17 -1.40 -16.39
C THR A 107 -15.90 -0.92 -14.97
N ASP A 108 -16.87 -0.25 -14.35
CA ASP A 108 -16.75 0.26 -12.98
C ASP A 108 -17.77 -0.34 -12.01
N ILE A 109 -17.41 -0.37 -10.72
CA ILE A 109 -18.29 -0.75 -9.61
C ILE A 109 -18.04 0.16 -8.41
N LYS A 110 -19.07 0.46 -7.61
CA LYS A 110 -18.88 1.30 -6.41
C LYS A 110 -18.11 0.51 -5.36
N ILE A 111 -17.17 1.15 -4.67
CA ILE A 111 -16.38 0.52 -3.59
C ILE A 111 -17.30 -0.08 -2.50
N LYS A 112 -18.45 0.54 -2.24
CA LYS A 112 -19.44 0.07 -1.25
C LYS A 112 -20.01 -1.31 -1.60
N GLU A 113 -20.17 -1.62 -2.89
CA GLU A 113 -20.68 -2.92 -3.36
C GLU A 113 -19.62 -4.03 -3.15
N CYS A 114 -18.35 -3.66 -3.05
CA CYS A 114 -17.25 -4.56 -2.73
C CYS A 114 -17.08 -4.82 -1.22
N GLY A 115 -17.95 -4.26 -0.37
CA GLY A 115 -17.79 -4.27 1.08
C GLY A 115 -17.72 -5.67 1.69
N GLY A 116 -18.45 -6.63 1.14
CA GLY A 116 -18.45 -8.03 1.59
C GLY A 116 -17.12 -8.76 1.38
N ALA A 117 -16.29 -8.30 0.44
CA ALA A 117 -14.96 -8.86 0.20
C ALA A 117 -13.85 -8.14 0.97
N LYS A 118 -14.15 -7.08 1.74
CA LYS A 118 -13.11 -6.35 2.49
C LYS A 118 -12.48 -7.27 3.53
N ALA A 119 -11.15 -7.35 3.54
CA ALA A 119 -10.41 -8.18 4.48
C ALA A 119 -10.69 -7.76 5.93
N GLU A 120 -10.92 -8.72 6.82
CA GLU A 120 -11.35 -8.48 8.21
C GLU A 120 -10.38 -7.55 8.97
N GLY A 121 -9.07 -7.80 8.85
CA GLY A 121 -8.05 -6.97 9.51
C GLY A 121 -8.07 -5.49 9.09
N CYS A 122 -8.59 -5.16 7.90
CA CYS A 122 -8.71 -3.78 7.46
C CYS A 122 -9.76 -2.98 8.25
N LYS A 123 -10.61 -3.64 9.07
CA LYS A 123 -11.55 -2.97 9.97
C LYS A 123 -10.84 -2.38 11.20
N TYR A 124 -9.65 -2.84 11.54
CA TYR A 124 -8.89 -2.40 12.72
C TYR A 124 -7.70 -1.49 12.34
N CYS A 125 -7.31 -1.48 11.06
CA CYS A 125 -6.17 -0.71 10.58
C CYS A 125 -6.44 0.80 10.62
N GLN A 126 -5.61 1.53 11.36
CA GLN A 126 -5.68 2.99 11.49
C GLN A 126 -4.73 3.73 10.54
N ASP A 127 -3.70 3.07 10.02
CA ASP A 127 -2.66 3.70 9.20
C ASP A 127 -3.04 3.73 7.71
N PHE A 128 -3.19 4.93 7.15
CA PHE A 128 -3.44 5.13 5.71
C PHE A 128 -2.16 5.29 4.89
N ALA A 129 -1.18 6.02 5.44
CA ALA A 129 -0.05 6.57 4.70
C ALA A 129 1.26 5.80 4.94
N ALA A 130 1.16 4.57 5.46
CA ALA A 130 2.29 3.69 5.78
C ALA A 130 3.33 4.42 6.64
N GLU A 131 2.90 4.84 7.83
CA GLU A 131 3.64 5.73 8.73
C GLU A 131 4.95 5.12 9.24
N PHE A 132 5.04 3.78 9.26
CA PHE A 132 6.23 3.03 9.67
C PHE A 132 7.24 2.72 8.54
N ALA A 133 7.02 3.24 7.34
CA ALA A 133 7.94 3.08 6.21
C ALA A 133 9.11 4.10 6.25
N ASP A 134 10.17 3.84 5.49
CA ASP A 134 11.24 4.81 5.25
C ASP A 134 10.81 5.89 4.25
N ILE A 135 10.11 5.45 3.19
CA ILE A 135 9.42 6.28 2.21
C ILE A 135 7.99 5.76 2.07
N SER A 136 7.01 6.65 2.03
CA SER A 136 5.63 6.30 1.68
C SER A 136 5.20 6.94 0.37
N ILE A 137 4.49 6.17 -0.46
CA ILE A 137 4.10 6.56 -1.81
C ILE A 137 2.60 6.38 -2.00
N GLY A 138 1.93 7.35 -2.62
CA GLY A 138 0.53 7.22 -3.02
C GLY A 138 0.10 8.31 -4.00
N ASN A 139 -1.09 8.16 -4.58
CA ASN A 139 -1.58 8.99 -5.69
C ASN A 139 -2.77 9.90 -5.31
N VAL A 140 -3.17 9.94 -4.04
CA VAL A 140 -4.38 10.66 -3.62
C VAL A 140 -4.09 12.16 -3.50
N GLY A 141 -4.78 12.98 -4.31
CA GLY A 141 -4.67 14.44 -4.28
C GLY A 141 -3.67 15.03 -5.28
N VAL A 142 -3.12 14.21 -6.17
CA VAL A 142 -2.25 14.62 -7.27
C VAL A 142 -2.82 14.17 -8.61
N ALA A 143 -2.22 14.63 -9.72
CA ALA A 143 -2.59 14.22 -11.07
C ALA A 143 -2.37 12.70 -11.28
N ASP A 144 -3.07 12.12 -12.25
CA ASP A 144 -3.12 10.66 -12.49
C ASP A 144 -1.74 10.04 -12.82
N ASP A 145 -0.81 10.84 -13.36
CA ASP A 145 0.57 10.47 -13.69
C ASP A 145 1.57 10.76 -12.55
N CYS A 146 1.10 11.32 -11.45
CA CYS A 146 1.92 11.75 -10.33
C CYS A 146 1.74 10.85 -9.10
N ASN A 147 2.77 10.81 -8.26
CA ASN A 147 2.68 10.25 -6.92
C ASN A 147 3.22 11.25 -5.90
N ILE A 148 2.62 11.25 -4.71
CA ILE A 148 3.17 11.86 -3.51
C ILE A 148 4.22 10.92 -2.94
N ILE A 149 5.38 11.47 -2.62
CA ILE A 149 6.47 10.78 -1.93
C ILE A 149 6.68 11.45 -0.58
N LEU A 150 6.45 10.71 0.50
CA LEU A 150 6.70 11.14 1.87
C LEU A 150 7.99 10.50 2.37
N ILE A 151 9.02 11.31 2.61
CA ILE A 151 10.31 10.86 3.15
C ILE A 151 10.24 10.93 4.68
N ARG A 152 10.45 9.79 5.36
CA ARG A 152 10.23 9.68 6.82
C ARG A 152 11.51 9.49 7.62
N THR A 153 12.42 8.67 7.11
CA THR A 153 13.64 8.29 7.84
C THR A 153 14.91 8.72 7.10
N LYS A 154 16.05 8.64 7.80
CA LYS A 154 17.38 8.85 7.17
C LYS A 154 17.63 7.87 6.03
N ALA A 155 17.23 6.61 6.18
CA ALA A 155 17.36 5.59 5.13
C ALA A 155 16.47 5.92 3.93
N GLY A 156 15.26 6.43 4.15
CA GLY A 156 14.37 6.88 3.08
C GLY A 156 14.93 8.08 2.34
N LYS A 157 15.50 9.05 3.07
CA LYS A 157 16.17 10.20 2.45
C LYS A 157 17.36 9.77 1.58
N GLU A 158 18.20 8.88 2.09
CA GLU A 158 19.32 8.28 1.35
C GLU A 158 18.82 7.63 0.05
N LEU A 159 17.78 6.79 0.12
CA LEU A 159 17.22 6.11 -1.05
C LEU A 159 16.67 7.09 -2.08
N PHE A 160 15.97 8.13 -1.63
CA PHE A 160 15.40 9.15 -2.51
C PHE A 160 16.49 9.98 -3.21
N GLU A 161 17.53 10.39 -2.48
CA GLU A 161 18.66 11.15 -3.04
C GLU A 161 19.45 10.33 -4.05
N LEU A 162 19.61 9.03 -3.83
CA LEU A 162 20.21 8.11 -4.83
C LEU A 162 19.38 8.09 -6.12
N ALA A 163 18.05 7.98 -6.01
CA ALA A 163 17.17 7.96 -7.17
C ALA A 163 17.19 9.29 -7.95
N LEU A 164 17.30 10.43 -7.25
CA LEU A 164 17.48 11.74 -7.87
C LEU A 164 18.81 11.86 -8.60
N LYS A 165 19.91 11.44 -7.95
CA LYS A 165 21.26 11.49 -8.53
C LYS A 165 21.36 10.67 -9.82
N ASP A 166 20.65 9.55 -9.88
CA ASP A 166 20.62 8.66 -11.04
C ASP A 166 19.57 9.09 -12.09
N ASN A 167 18.94 10.26 -11.94
CA ASN A 167 17.90 10.80 -12.83
C ASN A 167 16.72 9.83 -13.07
N LEU A 168 16.34 9.07 -12.04
CA LEU A 168 15.25 8.08 -12.14
C LEU A 168 13.86 8.65 -11.88
N LEU A 169 13.76 9.90 -11.41
CA LEU A 169 12.53 10.54 -10.99
C LEU A 169 12.44 11.96 -11.54
N ASP A 170 11.28 12.34 -12.08
CA ASP A 170 10.88 13.73 -12.21
C ASP A 170 10.18 14.16 -10.91
N VAL A 171 10.67 15.23 -10.28
CA VAL A 171 10.25 15.61 -8.93
C VAL A 171 9.87 17.08 -8.89
N LYS A 172 8.61 17.32 -8.55
CA LYS A 172 8.12 18.62 -8.12
C LYS A 172 8.03 18.66 -6.60
N LYS A 173 8.77 19.57 -5.98
CA LYS A 173 8.68 19.80 -4.53
C LYS A 173 7.33 20.45 -4.20
N ILE A 174 6.64 19.90 -3.20
CA ILE A 174 5.44 20.53 -2.62
C ILE A 174 5.89 21.71 -1.76
N ASP A 175 5.29 22.89 -1.99
CA ASP A 175 5.58 24.09 -1.22
C ASP A 175 5.17 23.89 0.25
N LYS A 176 6.07 24.22 1.17
CA LYS A 176 5.82 24.14 2.62
C LYS A 176 4.75 25.11 3.09
N ASN A 177 4.44 26.16 2.35
CA ASN A 177 3.40 27.10 2.73
C ASN A 177 2.00 26.64 2.28
N ASN A 178 1.92 25.81 1.24
CA ASN A 178 0.66 25.40 0.61
C ASN A 178 0.49 23.87 0.56
N TRP A 179 1.27 23.12 1.37
CA TRP A 179 1.22 21.66 1.36
C TRP A 179 -0.14 21.12 1.80
N GLU A 180 -0.83 21.83 2.69
CA GLU A 180 -2.14 21.44 3.20
C GLU A 180 -3.18 21.38 2.10
N GLU A 181 -3.17 22.32 1.15
CA GLU A 181 -4.07 22.31 0.01
C GLU A 181 -3.82 21.09 -0.89
N THR A 182 -2.53 20.82 -1.17
CA THR A 182 -2.12 19.70 -2.02
C THR A 182 -2.45 18.35 -1.36
N LEU A 183 -2.20 18.22 -0.05
CA LEU A 183 -2.38 16.97 0.68
C LEU A 183 -3.76 16.83 1.35
N ALA A 184 -4.63 17.85 1.29
CA ALA A 184 -5.94 17.84 1.94
C ALA A 184 -6.75 16.56 1.65
N PRO A 185 -6.82 16.04 0.40
CA PRO A 185 -7.51 14.78 0.13
C PRO A 185 -6.89 13.59 0.87
N ALA A 186 -5.55 13.48 0.89
CA ALA A 186 -4.84 12.40 1.58
C ALA A 186 -5.01 12.50 3.11
N VAL A 187 -4.92 13.71 3.68
CA VAL A 187 -5.14 13.97 5.11
C VAL A 187 -6.58 13.62 5.50
N LYS A 188 -7.55 13.98 4.68
CA LYS A 188 -8.96 13.63 4.88
C LYS A 188 -9.17 12.11 4.90
N LEU A 189 -8.60 11.37 3.94
CA LEU A 189 -8.70 9.90 3.92
C LEU A 189 -7.99 9.27 5.12
N SER A 190 -6.82 9.77 5.53
CA SER A 190 -6.15 9.34 6.77
C SER A 190 -7.05 9.53 8.00
N SER A 191 -7.73 10.68 8.11
CA SER A 191 -8.67 10.94 9.21
C SER A 191 -9.87 9.98 9.19
N ILE A 192 -10.46 9.76 8.01
CA ILE A 192 -11.58 8.82 7.84
C ILE A 192 -11.16 7.41 8.24
N LYS A 193 -9.97 6.96 7.83
CA LYS A 193 -9.46 5.63 8.17
C LYS A 193 -9.29 5.45 9.67
N ARG A 194 -8.65 6.41 10.34
CA ARG A 194 -8.45 6.39 11.79
C ARG A 194 -9.78 6.36 12.56
N LYS A 195 -10.73 7.22 12.18
CA LYS A 195 -12.06 7.28 12.83
C LYS A 195 -12.92 6.04 12.55
N GLY A 196 -12.77 5.43 11.38
CA GLY A 196 -13.53 4.24 10.98
C GLY A 196 -12.94 2.92 11.47
N ALA A 197 -11.76 2.93 12.08
CA ALA A 197 -11.14 1.74 12.63
C ALA A 197 -11.87 1.31 13.91
N LYS A 198 -12.18 0.02 14.01
CA LYS A 198 -12.69 -0.60 15.23
C LYS A 198 -11.59 -0.64 16.28
N ALA A 199 -11.98 -0.52 17.55
CA ALA A 199 -11.10 -0.82 18.66
C ALA A 199 -10.73 -2.30 18.64
N LEU A 200 -9.48 -2.61 18.97
CA LEU A 200 -9.09 -3.99 19.31
C LEU A 200 -9.83 -4.38 20.59
N ALA A 201 -10.24 -5.65 20.66
CA ALA A 201 -10.73 -6.19 21.91
C ALA A 201 -9.61 -6.09 22.96
N PRO A 202 -9.93 -5.85 24.25
CA PRO A 202 -8.96 -5.98 25.32
C PRO A 202 -8.28 -7.34 25.20
N ILE A 203 -6.96 -7.36 25.28
CA ILE A 203 -6.24 -8.63 25.41
C ILE A 203 -6.63 -9.17 26.78
N GLU A 204 -7.42 -10.24 26.81
CA GLU A 204 -7.65 -10.98 28.05
C GLU A 204 -6.30 -11.52 28.51
N SER A 205 -5.76 -10.94 29.58
CA SER A 205 -4.57 -11.47 30.23
C SER A 205 -4.94 -12.82 30.84
N ALA A 206 -4.41 -13.90 30.25
CA ALA A 206 -4.41 -15.21 30.88
C ALA A 206 -3.48 -15.23 32.10
#